data_AF-A0A929K535-F1
#
_entry.id   AF-A0A929K535-F1
#
_cell.length_a   1.000
_cell.length_b   1.000
_cell.length_c   1.000
_cell.angle_alpha   90.00
_cell.angle_beta   90.00
_cell.angle_gamma   90.00
#
_symmetry.space_group_name_H-M   'P 1'
#
loop_
_entity.id
_entity.type
_entity.pdbx_description
1 polymer ?
#
loop_
_entity_poly.entity_id
_entity_poly.type
_entity_poly.pdbx_seq_one_letter_code
_entity_poly.pdbx_strand_id
1 'polypeptide(L)'
;MLKIREYQPEDREKVKSLVLELKKYYPGIEDWMNKEIQRIKNKESKSLVVELDNEIGGVAISAMTRLPQKNDVVKLKTFYLSEDFREYGIGPYLLERVIDEWVKEKAKKIYVTFAEEEVEELKSFFDKYGFLFDGISPLVYRDNVSEYIMSKVLIYDKITEEKFVDFVCDYLLRSRGYKVKQRNGADVIVERVNGLKCSVNTFVRIFTEPDPPKERIEGIETKRKECGCSNSLLVSYYPVDIGTGKIDVIDGYDIENFFYPVRMMRKKYAGIIAPVKPVYADQLLYDGTQALLSPHKKSLRRDKVFYKYPSAYREVRRGSTFVFYVSDPVKGIIGEGKIERVVIDTPENLYDKYEQKGVLSLKEVKTYADTKNNKVLAFVIGKVTKYPEKIPINVIRSKIKPSFDPQGSCFASQKELDAIRKLGGLNYER
;
A
#
# COMPACT_ATOMS: atom_id res chain seq x y z
N MET A 1 1.10 -11.35 22.09
CA MET A 1 0.89 -11.59 20.64
C MET A 1 0.03 -10.45 20.10
N LEU A 2 0.41 -9.85 18.98
CA LEU A 2 -0.39 -8.81 18.34
C LEU A 2 -1.58 -9.44 17.58
N LYS A 3 -2.73 -8.78 17.55
CA LYS A 3 -3.92 -9.14 16.78
C LYS A 3 -4.60 -7.86 16.31
N ILE A 4 -5.04 -7.86 15.05
CA ILE A 4 -5.98 -6.85 14.54
C ILE A 4 -7.27 -7.61 14.23
N ARG A 5 -8.32 -7.37 15.01
CA ARG A 5 -9.56 -8.15 14.96
C ARG A 5 -10.78 -7.23 15.02
N GLU A 6 -11.94 -7.77 14.68
CA GLU A 6 -13.20 -7.07 14.89
C GLU A 6 -13.47 -6.84 16.38
N TYR A 7 -14.06 -5.69 16.68
CA TYR A 7 -14.58 -5.35 17.99
C TYR A 7 -15.53 -6.41 18.52
N GLN A 8 -15.37 -6.77 19.78
CA GLN A 8 -16.29 -7.60 20.54
C GLN A 8 -16.94 -6.79 21.68
N PRO A 9 -18.14 -7.16 22.15
CA PRO A 9 -18.84 -6.43 23.21
C PRO A 9 -18.01 -6.21 24.48
N GLU A 10 -17.12 -7.14 24.82
CA GLU A 10 -16.24 -7.08 25.99
C GLU A 10 -15.18 -5.97 25.85
N ASP A 11 -14.82 -5.56 24.63
CA ASP A 11 -13.84 -4.50 24.37
C ASP A 11 -14.39 -3.11 24.71
N ARG A 12 -15.69 -2.98 25.00
CA ARG A 12 -16.43 -1.70 25.12
C ARG A 12 -15.69 -0.66 25.95
N GLU A 13 -15.33 -1.00 27.19
CA GLU A 13 -14.77 -0.03 28.13
C GLU A 13 -13.36 0.40 27.73
N LYS A 14 -12.54 -0.55 27.24
CA LYS A 14 -11.19 -0.25 26.75
C LYS A 14 -11.22 0.63 25.50
N VAL A 15 -12.07 0.30 24.53
CA VAL A 15 -12.23 1.11 23.31
C VAL A 15 -12.78 2.49 23.65
N LYS A 16 -13.78 2.59 24.53
CA LYS A 16 -14.29 3.89 25.01
C LYS A 16 -13.16 4.71 25.63
N SER A 17 -12.35 4.11 26.52
CA SER A 17 -11.21 4.79 27.14
C SER A 17 -10.23 5.35 26.11
N LEU A 18 -9.81 4.54 25.12
CA LEU A 18 -8.90 4.98 24.06
C LEU A 18 -9.46 6.15 23.25
N VAL A 19 -10.74 6.08 22.86
CA VAL A 19 -11.40 7.13 22.08
C VAL A 19 -11.52 8.42 22.89
N LEU A 20 -11.72 8.34 24.21
CA LEU A 20 -11.82 9.51 25.08
C LEU A 20 -10.50 10.29 25.21
N GLU A 21 -9.35 9.71 24.87
CA GLU A 21 -8.08 10.45 24.79
C GLU A 21 -8.12 11.55 23.72
N LEU A 22 -9.00 11.42 22.72
CA LEU A 22 -9.23 12.42 21.67
C LEU A 22 -10.19 13.55 22.11
N LYS A 23 -10.68 13.56 23.36
CA LYS A 23 -11.64 14.56 23.86
C LYS A 23 -11.14 16.00 23.74
N LYS A 24 -9.82 16.22 23.80
CA LYS A 24 -9.22 17.55 23.59
C LYS A 24 -9.52 18.14 22.20
N TYR A 25 -9.68 17.28 21.19
CA TYR A 25 -9.94 17.68 19.81
C TYR A 25 -11.44 17.71 19.49
N TYR A 26 -12.21 16.82 20.12
CA TYR A 26 -13.61 16.58 19.81
C TYR A 26 -14.51 16.72 21.06
N PRO A 27 -15.07 17.92 21.31
CA PRO A 27 -16.08 18.10 22.36
C PRO A 27 -17.29 17.18 22.15
N GLY A 28 -17.82 16.60 23.23
CA GLY A 28 -18.97 15.68 23.16
C GLY A 28 -18.66 14.28 22.61
N ILE A 29 -17.38 13.92 22.48
CA ILE A 29 -16.96 12.60 21.98
C ILE A 29 -17.51 11.42 22.81
N GLU A 30 -17.82 11.62 24.09
CA GLU A 30 -18.40 10.56 24.93
C GLU A 30 -19.81 10.17 24.47
N ASP A 31 -20.68 11.16 24.26
CA ASP A 31 -22.04 10.92 23.75
C ASP A 31 -22.01 10.34 22.35
N TRP A 32 -21.09 10.82 21.52
CA TRP A 32 -20.84 10.26 20.20
C TRP A 32 -20.44 8.79 20.30
N MET A 33 -19.50 8.43 21.18
CA MET A 33 -19.02 7.06 21.32
C MET A 33 -20.11 6.12 21.83
N ASN A 34 -20.95 6.56 22.76
CA ASN A 34 -22.10 5.78 23.22
C ASN A 34 -23.07 5.45 22.07
N LYS A 35 -23.34 6.41 21.17
CA LYS A 35 -24.15 6.19 19.97
C LYS A 35 -23.44 5.27 18.97
N GLU A 36 -22.14 5.47 18.78
CA GLU A 36 -21.34 4.72 17.82
C GLU A 36 -21.19 3.24 18.21
N ILE A 37 -21.12 2.91 19.51
CA ILE A 37 -21.19 1.52 20.00
C ILE A 37 -22.48 0.85 19.57
N GLN A 38 -23.62 1.54 19.64
CA GLN A 38 -24.90 0.98 19.16
C GLN A 38 -24.89 0.74 17.65
N ARG A 39 -24.27 1.65 16.89
CA ARG A 39 -24.10 1.49 15.43
C ARG A 39 -23.21 0.30 15.09
N ILE A 40 -22.14 0.07 15.85
CA ILE A 40 -21.28 -1.11 15.69
C ILE A 40 -22.08 -2.39 15.96
N LYS A 41 -22.86 -2.44 17.05
CA LYS A 41 -23.75 -3.58 17.35
C LYS A 41 -24.77 -3.85 16.25
N ASN A 42 -25.32 -2.78 15.67
CA ASN A 42 -26.29 -2.86 14.58
C ASN A 42 -25.63 -3.09 13.19
N LYS A 43 -24.30 -3.31 13.13
CA LYS A 43 -23.52 -3.47 11.89
C LYS A 43 -23.61 -2.28 10.92
N GLU A 44 -23.99 -1.12 11.43
CA GLU A 44 -24.03 0.13 10.68
C GLU A 44 -22.64 0.79 10.58
N SER A 45 -21.75 0.39 11.49
CA SER A 45 -20.34 0.77 11.53
C SER A 45 -19.47 -0.47 11.74
N LYS A 46 -18.28 -0.46 11.13
CA LYS A 46 -17.23 -1.45 11.37
C LYS A 46 -16.24 -0.89 12.38
N SER A 47 -15.75 -1.74 13.28
CA SER A 47 -14.72 -1.40 14.25
C SER A 47 -13.67 -2.50 14.31
N LEU A 48 -12.42 -2.11 14.09
CA LEU A 48 -11.25 -2.97 14.26
C LEU A 48 -10.49 -2.52 15.50
N VAL A 49 -10.08 -3.47 16.33
CA VAL A 49 -9.26 -3.24 17.52
C VAL A 49 -7.88 -3.85 17.34
N VAL A 50 -6.89 -3.18 17.92
CA VAL A 50 -5.51 -3.67 18.03
C VAL A 50 -5.32 -4.18 19.45
N GLU A 51 -4.98 -5.46 19.56
CA GLU A 51 -4.67 -6.13 20.82
C GLU A 51 -3.21 -6.60 20.78
N LEU A 52 -2.41 -6.25 21.78
CA LEU A 52 -1.03 -6.72 21.94
C LEU A 52 -0.89 -7.30 23.35
N ASP A 53 -0.50 -8.57 23.43
CA ASP A 53 -0.32 -9.27 24.73
C ASP A 53 -1.58 -9.21 25.61
N ASN A 54 -2.75 -9.34 24.97
CA ASN A 54 -4.10 -9.24 25.54
C ASN A 54 -4.51 -7.84 26.02
N GLU A 55 -3.72 -6.79 25.74
CA GLU A 55 -4.10 -5.40 25.99
C GLU A 55 -4.53 -4.70 24.71
N ILE A 56 -5.64 -3.96 24.77
CA ILE A 56 -6.15 -3.19 23.64
C ILE A 56 -5.54 -1.79 23.69
N GLY A 57 -4.78 -1.44 22.66
CA GLY A 57 -4.11 -0.15 22.53
C GLY A 57 -4.42 0.59 21.23
N GLY A 58 -5.38 0.11 20.44
CA GLY A 58 -5.71 0.74 19.17
C GLY A 58 -7.12 0.46 18.70
N VAL A 59 -7.68 1.41 17.93
CA VAL A 59 -9.00 1.28 17.34
C VAL A 59 -9.10 2.02 16.02
N ALA A 60 -9.78 1.42 15.05
CA ALA A 60 -10.27 2.09 13.85
C ALA A 60 -11.78 1.89 13.70
N ILE A 61 -12.54 2.98 13.63
CA ILE A 61 -14.00 2.97 13.45
C ILE A 61 -14.34 3.61 12.11
N SER A 62 -15.13 2.93 11.30
CA SER A 62 -15.49 3.39 9.95
C SER A 62 -16.91 2.98 9.57
N ALA A 63 -17.54 3.75 8.68
CA ALA A 63 -18.88 3.44 8.20
C ALA A 63 -19.14 4.03 6.81
N MET A 64 -20.08 3.43 6.08
CA MET A 64 -20.65 4.04 4.87
C MET A 64 -21.36 5.35 5.23
N THR A 65 -21.20 6.37 4.39
CA THR A 65 -21.95 7.62 4.52
C THR A 65 -23.38 7.42 4.05
N ARG A 66 -24.35 7.79 4.89
CA ARG A 66 -25.79 7.69 4.58
C ARG A 66 -26.30 8.87 3.75
N LEU A 67 -25.56 9.26 2.73
CA LEU A 67 -26.07 10.24 1.78
C LEU A 67 -26.79 9.47 0.65
N PRO A 68 -28.04 9.82 0.29
CA PRO A 68 -28.88 9.02 -0.62
C PRO A 68 -28.26 8.66 -1.99
N GLN A 69 -27.21 9.37 -2.40
CA GLN A 69 -26.50 9.17 -3.67
C GLN A 69 -25.05 8.69 -3.49
N LYS A 70 -24.58 8.45 -2.26
CA LYS A 70 -23.18 8.12 -1.93
C LYS A 70 -23.03 6.81 -1.15
N ASN A 71 -23.82 5.79 -1.50
CA ASN A 71 -23.78 4.46 -0.86
C ASN A 71 -22.45 3.70 -1.03
N ASP A 72 -21.47 4.27 -1.74
CA ASP A 72 -20.14 3.69 -1.95
C ASP A 72 -19.01 4.50 -1.27
N VAL A 73 -19.32 5.49 -0.43
CA VAL A 73 -18.31 6.33 0.25
C VAL A 73 -18.24 6.01 1.73
N VAL A 74 -17.04 5.81 2.24
CA VAL A 74 -16.77 5.44 3.62
C VAL A 74 -16.10 6.60 4.36
N LYS A 75 -16.58 6.91 5.56
CA LYS A 75 -15.85 7.76 6.52
C LYS A 75 -15.06 6.87 7.47
N LEU A 76 -13.75 7.05 7.54
CA LEU A 76 -12.91 6.62 8.65
C LEU A 76 -13.10 7.64 9.78
N LYS A 77 -13.97 7.31 10.74
CA LYS A 77 -14.43 8.22 11.80
C LYS A 77 -13.40 8.35 12.91
N THR A 78 -12.71 7.26 13.22
CA THR A 78 -11.69 7.20 14.25
C THR A 78 -10.56 6.31 13.77
N PHE A 79 -9.33 6.75 13.97
CA PHE A 79 -8.12 5.98 13.73
C PHE A 79 -7.11 6.36 14.81
N TYR A 80 -6.92 5.48 15.79
CA TYR A 80 -6.16 5.82 16.99
C TYR A 80 -5.31 4.65 17.48
N LEU A 81 -4.12 5.00 17.97
CA LEU A 81 -3.22 4.13 18.73
C LEU A 81 -2.78 4.90 19.98
N SER A 82 -2.82 4.25 21.14
CA SER A 82 -2.20 4.79 22.36
C SER A 82 -0.70 4.97 22.14
N GLU A 83 -0.07 5.86 22.91
CA GLU A 83 1.36 6.19 22.77
C GLU A 83 2.24 4.95 22.84
N ASP A 84 1.93 4.05 23.78
CA ASP A 84 2.57 2.75 23.97
C ASP A 84 2.44 1.81 22.77
N PHE A 85 1.65 2.14 21.75
CA PHE A 85 1.43 1.30 20.57
C PHE A 85 1.96 1.94 19.27
N ARG A 86 2.30 3.25 19.28
CA ARG A 86 2.69 4.00 18.05
C ARG A 86 4.07 3.62 17.52
N GLU A 87 5.06 3.46 18.39
CA GLU A 87 6.45 3.14 18.00
C GLU A 87 6.58 1.74 17.37
N TYR A 88 5.59 0.88 17.60
CA TYR A 88 5.57 -0.47 17.09
C TYR A 88 5.24 -0.55 15.60
N GLY A 89 4.89 0.55 14.91
CA GLY A 89 4.56 0.48 13.49
C GLY A 89 3.25 -0.27 13.19
N ILE A 90 2.34 -0.34 14.17
CA ILE A 90 1.01 -0.96 14.04
C ILE A 90 0.10 -0.17 13.10
N GLY A 91 0.21 1.16 13.10
CA GLY A 91 -0.65 2.07 12.31
C GLY A 91 -0.78 1.67 10.85
N PRO A 92 0.34 1.48 10.12
CA PRO A 92 0.38 0.87 8.80
C PRO A 92 -0.55 -0.33 8.61
N TYR A 93 -0.42 -1.34 9.48
CA TYR A 93 -1.19 -2.58 9.41
C TYR A 93 -2.67 -2.34 9.69
N LEU A 94 -3.00 -1.52 10.69
CA LEU A 94 -4.39 -1.18 10.99
C LEU A 94 -5.06 -0.48 9.81
N LEU A 95 -4.37 0.47 9.16
CA LEU A 95 -4.92 1.18 8.01
C LEU A 95 -5.10 0.27 6.80
N GLU A 96 -4.12 -0.59 6.49
CA GLU A 96 -4.26 -1.58 5.42
C GLU A 96 -5.47 -2.49 5.65
N ARG A 97 -5.68 -2.95 6.90
CA ARG A 97 -6.85 -3.76 7.26
C ARG A 97 -8.16 -3.01 7.07
N VAL A 98 -8.23 -1.74 7.45
CA VAL A 98 -9.41 -0.89 7.18
C VAL A 98 -9.67 -0.79 5.68
N ILE A 99 -8.64 -0.54 4.87
CA ILE A 99 -8.78 -0.42 3.42
C ILE A 99 -9.27 -1.75 2.82
N ASP A 100 -8.66 -2.87 3.19
CA ASP A 100 -9.04 -4.20 2.70
C ASP A 100 -10.49 -4.55 3.04
N GLU A 101 -10.95 -4.22 4.25
CA GLU A 101 -12.35 -4.42 4.64
C GLU A 101 -13.32 -3.68 3.73
N TRP A 102 -13.03 -2.42 3.39
CA TRP A 102 -13.89 -1.63 2.51
C TRP A 102 -13.73 -1.95 1.03
N VAL A 103 -12.58 -2.49 0.63
CA VAL A 103 -12.36 -3.05 -0.71
C VAL A 103 -13.22 -4.30 -0.93
N LYS A 104 -13.37 -5.15 0.09
CA LYS A 104 -14.30 -6.31 0.04
C LYS A 104 -15.75 -5.87 -0.13
N GLU A 105 -16.15 -4.80 0.58
CA GLU A 105 -17.48 -4.15 0.45
C GLU A 105 -17.61 -3.29 -0.82
N LYS A 106 -16.60 -3.31 -1.68
CA LYS A 106 -16.56 -2.58 -2.95
C LYS A 106 -16.67 -1.06 -2.80
N ALA A 107 -16.34 -0.44 -1.67
CA ALA A 107 -16.39 1.02 -1.53
C ALA A 107 -15.60 1.72 -2.65
N LYS A 108 -16.06 2.87 -3.14
CA LYS A 108 -15.38 3.68 -4.17
C LYS A 108 -14.42 4.71 -3.59
N LYS A 109 -14.64 5.11 -2.34
CA LYS A 109 -13.86 6.16 -1.69
C LYS A 109 -13.84 5.96 -0.18
N ILE A 110 -12.69 6.13 0.43
CA ILE A 110 -12.53 6.25 1.88
C ILE A 110 -12.03 7.66 2.17
N TYR A 111 -12.62 8.38 3.11
CA TYR A 111 -12.09 9.66 3.56
C TYR A 111 -11.96 9.70 5.08
N VAL A 112 -11.03 10.53 5.53
CA VAL A 112 -10.73 10.79 6.93
C VAL A 112 -10.71 12.30 7.16
N THR A 113 -11.07 12.72 8.37
CA THR A 113 -10.90 14.09 8.83
C THR A 113 -10.05 14.09 10.08
N PHE A 114 -9.15 15.07 10.21
CA PHE A 114 -8.38 15.28 11.42
C PHE A 114 -8.22 16.77 11.70
N ALA A 115 -8.09 17.09 12.98
CA ALA A 115 -7.91 18.46 13.45
C ALA A 115 -6.60 19.06 12.93
N GLU A 116 -6.57 20.38 12.75
CA GLU A 116 -5.43 21.15 12.24
C GLU A 116 -4.12 20.85 13.00
N GLU A 117 -4.21 20.61 14.30
CA GLU A 117 -3.05 20.32 15.15
C GLU A 117 -2.37 18.97 14.85
N GLU A 118 -3.06 18.03 14.19
CA GLU A 118 -2.55 16.68 13.88
C GLU A 118 -2.07 16.56 12.43
N VAL A 119 -2.16 17.64 11.64
CA VAL A 119 -1.94 17.61 10.19
C VAL A 119 -0.52 17.18 9.82
N GLU A 120 0.49 17.72 10.49
CA GLU A 120 1.90 17.44 10.14
C GLU A 120 2.21 15.94 10.22
N GLU A 121 1.74 15.27 11.28
CA GLU A 121 1.96 13.84 11.49
C GLU A 121 1.06 13.00 10.58
N LEU A 122 -0.25 13.24 10.61
CA LEU A 122 -1.23 12.37 9.95
C LEU A 122 -1.21 12.51 8.44
N LYS A 123 -0.98 13.71 7.89
CA LYS A 123 -0.95 13.90 6.44
C LYS A 123 0.15 13.05 5.79
N SER A 124 1.37 13.12 6.33
CA SER A 124 2.50 12.32 5.83
C SER A 124 2.25 10.80 5.95
N PHE A 125 1.57 10.39 7.01
CA PHE A 125 1.15 9.01 7.19
C PHE A 125 0.16 8.57 6.11
N PHE A 126 -0.97 9.28 5.94
CA PHE A 126 -2.04 8.92 5.00
C PHE A 126 -1.62 9.06 3.53
N ASP A 127 -0.77 10.05 3.19
CA ASP A 127 -0.21 10.24 1.84
C ASP A 127 0.49 8.95 1.34
N LYS A 128 1.22 8.25 2.21
CA LYS A 128 1.92 6.99 1.88
C LYS A 128 0.96 5.85 1.48
N TYR A 129 -0.29 5.91 1.93
CA TYR A 129 -1.34 4.95 1.58
C TYR A 129 -2.25 5.46 0.46
N GLY A 130 -1.85 6.55 -0.20
CA GLY A 130 -2.55 7.09 -1.36
C GLY A 130 -3.82 7.85 -1.04
N PHE A 131 -3.93 8.37 0.18
CA PHE A 131 -4.89 9.42 0.45
C PHE A 131 -4.36 10.73 -0.13
N LEU A 132 -5.24 11.51 -0.74
CA LEU A 132 -4.96 12.82 -1.29
C LEU A 132 -5.70 13.85 -0.45
N PHE A 133 -5.14 15.05 -0.34
CA PHE A 133 -5.79 16.17 0.31
C PHE A 133 -6.98 16.66 -0.52
N ASP A 134 -8.18 16.67 0.09
CA ASP A 134 -9.44 17.07 -0.53
C ASP A 134 -9.84 18.52 -0.15
N GLY A 135 -9.50 18.98 1.05
CA GLY A 135 -9.87 20.32 1.50
C GLY A 135 -9.75 20.56 3.01
N ILE A 136 -10.19 21.76 3.41
CA ILE A 136 -10.20 22.25 4.79
C ILE A 136 -11.63 22.67 5.13
N SER A 137 -12.12 22.28 6.30
CA SER A 137 -13.44 22.67 6.82
C SER A 137 -13.26 23.41 8.15
N PRO A 138 -13.45 24.74 8.20
CA PRO A 138 -13.36 25.49 9.45
C PRO A 138 -14.59 25.26 10.34
N LEU A 139 -14.45 25.52 11.65
CA LEU A 139 -15.57 25.62 12.61
C LEU A 139 -16.46 24.36 12.73
N VAL A 140 -15.88 23.17 12.54
CA VAL A 140 -16.64 21.92 12.62
C VAL A 140 -16.91 21.50 14.06
N TYR A 141 -15.89 21.55 14.92
CA TYR A 141 -15.96 21.07 16.31
C TYR A 141 -15.56 22.10 17.35
N ARG A 142 -14.63 22.99 17.01
CA ARG A 142 -14.09 24.02 17.90
C ARG A 142 -13.96 25.33 17.14
N ASP A 143 -14.15 26.43 17.85
CA ASP A 143 -13.95 27.77 17.30
C ASP A 143 -12.47 27.94 16.95
N ASN A 144 -12.18 28.56 15.80
CA ASN A 144 -10.84 28.84 15.28
C ASN A 144 -9.95 27.62 14.96
N VAL A 145 -10.51 26.40 14.88
CA VAL A 145 -9.76 25.23 14.43
C VAL A 145 -10.40 24.67 13.18
N SER A 146 -9.56 24.30 12.21
CA SER A 146 -10.00 23.66 10.97
C SER A 146 -9.86 22.14 11.02
N GLU A 147 -10.72 21.44 10.29
CA GLU A 147 -10.57 20.02 10.00
C GLU A 147 -10.00 19.85 8.59
N TYR A 148 -8.95 19.05 8.47
CA TYR A 148 -8.35 18.68 7.20
C TYR A 148 -9.00 17.40 6.69
N ILE A 149 -9.35 17.39 5.42
CA ILE A 149 -10.02 16.28 4.77
C ILE A 149 -9.05 15.62 3.81
N MET A 150 -8.82 14.33 3.98
CA MET A 150 -8.06 13.51 3.04
C MET A 150 -8.88 12.33 2.56
N SER A 151 -8.66 11.91 1.31
CA SER A 151 -9.40 10.82 0.73
C SER A 151 -8.60 9.91 -0.19
N LYS A 152 -8.95 8.63 -0.17
CA LYS A 152 -8.46 7.61 -1.07
C LYS A 152 -9.57 7.16 -2.00
N VAL A 153 -9.32 7.22 -3.30
CA VAL A 153 -10.21 6.64 -4.31
C VAL A 153 -9.82 5.18 -4.54
N LEU A 154 -10.81 4.29 -4.58
CA LEU A 154 -10.64 2.87 -4.80
C LEU A 154 -11.12 2.52 -6.21
N ILE A 155 -10.23 2.00 -7.06
CA ILE A 155 -10.53 1.66 -8.46
C ILE A 155 -10.44 0.15 -8.64
N TYR A 156 -11.49 -0.45 -9.22
CA TYR A 156 -11.62 -1.90 -9.42
C TYR A 156 -11.41 -2.25 -10.89
N ASP A 157 -10.28 -1.85 -11.45
CA ASP A 157 -9.97 -2.03 -12.88
C ASP A 157 -8.57 -2.64 -13.09
N LYS A 158 -8.38 -3.19 -14.29
CA LYS A 158 -7.14 -3.73 -14.82
C LYS A 158 -6.64 -2.80 -15.92
N ILE A 159 -5.51 -2.14 -15.66
CA ILE A 159 -4.94 -1.16 -16.57
C ILE A 159 -3.90 -1.84 -17.46
N THR A 160 -4.18 -1.89 -18.75
CA THR A 160 -3.22 -2.34 -19.77
C THR A 160 -2.38 -1.16 -20.25
N GLU A 161 -1.30 -1.44 -21.00
CA GLU A 161 -0.43 -0.41 -21.59
C GLU A 161 -1.24 0.56 -22.47
N GLU A 162 -2.22 0.02 -23.23
CA GLU A 162 -3.03 0.78 -24.18
C GLU A 162 -3.99 1.76 -23.47
N LYS A 163 -4.50 1.40 -22.29
CA LYS A 163 -5.40 2.25 -21.49
C LYS A 163 -4.65 3.21 -20.55
N PHE A 164 -3.33 3.09 -20.45
CA PHE A 164 -2.58 3.75 -19.38
C PHE A 164 -2.60 5.28 -19.48
N VAL A 165 -2.40 5.82 -20.68
CA VAL A 165 -2.37 7.28 -20.90
C VAL A 165 -3.71 7.90 -20.52
N ASP A 166 -4.82 7.27 -20.92
CA ASP A 166 -6.17 7.71 -20.56
C ASP A 166 -6.39 7.61 -19.05
N PHE A 167 -5.99 6.50 -18.42
CA PHE A 167 -6.09 6.35 -16.96
C PHE A 167 -5.33 7.45 -16.21
N VAL A 168 -4.12 7.79 -16.65
CA VAL A 168 -3.32 8.87 -16.05
C VAL A 168 -4.04 10.21 -16.20
N CYS A 169 -4.54 10.52 -17.39
CA CYS A 169 -5.22 11.78 -17.66
C CYS A 169 -6.55 11.92 -16.91
N ASP A 170 -7.34 10.85 -16.87
CA ASP A 170 -8.72 10.87 -16.37
C ASP A 170 -8.81 10.63 -14.87
N TYR A 171 -7.88 9.88 -14.29
CA TYR A 171 -7.87 9.57 -12.86
C TYR A 171 -6.70 10.23 -12.14
N LEU A 172 -5.45 9.91 -12.49
CA LEU A 172 -4.26 10.35 -11.72
C LEU A 172 -4.15 11.87 -11.61
N LEU A 173 -4.28 12.56 -12.74
CA LEU A 173 -4.12 14.00 -12.83
C LEU A 173 -5.36 14.72 -12.26
N ARG A 174 -6.57 14.31 -12.66
CA ARG A 174 -7.82 14.92 -12.16
C ARG A 174 -7.99 14.74 -10.64
N SER A 175 -7.65 13.57 -10.09
CA SER A 175 -7.75 13.34 -8.63
C SER A 175 -6.80 14.21 -7.82
N ARG A 176 -5.76 14.76 -8.45
CA ARG A 176 -4.81 15.71 -7.84
C ARG A 176 -5.15 17.18 -8.14
N GLY A 177 -6.32 17.43 -8.73
CA GLY A 177 -6.79 18.77 -9.07
C GLY A 177 -6.14 19.38 -10.31
N TYR A 178 -5.52 18.56 -11.17
CA TYR A 178 -5.00 19.02 -12.45
C TYR A 178 -6.10 19.02 -13.52
N LYS A 179 -6.09 20.05 -14.37
CA LYS A 179 -6.86 20.15 -15.60
C LYS A 179 -5.93 19.97 -16.80
N VAL A 180 -6.27 19.06 -17.72
CA VAL A 180 -5.52 18.88 -18.96
C VAL A 180 -5.75 20.07 -19.89
N LYS A 181 -4.69 20.79 -20.25
CA LYS A 181 -4.72 21.90 -21.22
C LYS A 181 -4.42 21.44 -22.64
N GLN A 182 -3.39 20.61 -22.78
CA GLN A 182 -2.94 20.09 -24.06
C GLN A 182 -2.54 18.63 -23.90
N ARG A 183 -2.86 17.81 -24.90
CA ARG A 183 -2.45 16.41 -24.98
C ARG A 183 -1.95 16.12 -26.40
N ASN A 184 -0.71 15.68 -26.50
CA ASN A 184 -0.10 15.20 -27.74
C ASN A 184 0.49 13.81 -27.48
N GLY A 185 -0.35 12.79 -27.62
CA GLY A 185 0.00 11.42 -27.26
C GLY A 185 0.41 11.29 -25.79
N ALA A 186 1.69 10.99 -25.56
CA ALA A 186 2.30 10.81 -24.25
C ALA A 186 2.80 12.11 -23.58
N ASP A 187 2.80 13.23 -24.31
CA ASP A 187 3.11 14.55 -23.77
C ASP A 187 1.82 15.26 -23.38
N VAL A 188 1.71 15.65 -22.11
CA VAL A 188 0.52 16.31 -21.57
C VAL A 188 0.93 17.58 -20.83
N ILE A 189 0.28 18.70 -21.13
CA ILE A 189 0.40 19.91 -20.31
C ILE A 189 -0.83 19.99 -19.44
N VAL A 190 -0.61 20.05 -18.13
CA VAL A 190 -1.66 20.21 -17.15
C VAL A 190 -1.51 21.50 -16.37
N GLU A 191 -2.63 22.03 -15.92
CA GLU A 191 -2.71 23.20 -15.06
C GLU A 191 -3.29 22.79 -13.72
N ARG A 192 -2.66 23.25 -12.63
CA ARG A 192 -3.25 23.21 -11.29
C ARG A 192 -3.51 24.62 -10.81
N VAL A 193 -4.73 24.88 -10.37
CA VAL A 193 -5.09 26.16 -9.76
C VAL A 193 -4.69 26.11 -8.29
N ASN A 194 -3.70 26.90 -7.89
CA ASN A 194 -3.31 27.06 -6.50
C ASN A 194 -3.94 28.35 -5.96
N GLY A 195 -5.07 28.23 -5.26
CA GLY A 195 -5.81 29.38 -4.74
C GLY A 195 -6.43 30.25 -5.85
N LEU A 196 -6.55 31.56 -5.61
CA LEU A 196 -7.32 32.46 -6.48
C LEU A 196 -6.55 33.13 -7.63
N LYS A 197 -5.20 33.05 -7.67
CA LYS A 197 -4.42 33.94 -8.57
C LYS A 197 -3.26 33.33 -9.34
N CYS A 198 -2.77 32.14 -9.00
CA CYS A 198 -1.65 31.53 -9.73
C CYS A 198 -2.01 30.12 -10.17
N SER A 199 -2.02 29.91 -11.48
CA SER A 199 -2.05 28.58 -12.04
C SER A 199 -0.65 28.13 -12.39
N VAL A 200 -0.33 26.88 -12.02
CA VAL A 200 0.99 26.30 -12.28
C VAL A 200 0.82 25.30 -13.42
N ASN A 201 1.48 25.56 -14.54
CA ASN A 201 1.56 24.62 -15.65
C ASN A 201 2.65 23.58 -15.35
N THR A 202 2.29 22.31 -15.50
CA THR A 202 3.19 21.16 -15.32
C THR A 202 3.23 20.39 -16.63
N PHE A 203 4.45 20.12 -17.11
CA PHE A 203 4.68 19.23 -18.23
C PHE A 203 4.73 17.79 -17.74
N VAL A 204 3.89 16.92 -18.28
CA VAL A 204 3.80 15.51 -17.89
C VAL A 204 4.21 14.65 -19.07
N ARG A 205 5.23 13.81 -18.88
CA ARG A 205 5.66 12.79 -19.85
C ARG A 205 5.19 11.43 -19.37
N ILE A 206 4.45 10.72 -20.23
CA ILE A 206 3.92 9.39 -19.92
C ILE A 206 4.69 8.32 -20.71
N PHE A 207 5.23 7.31 -20.03
CA PHE A 207 5.88 6.16 -20.65
C PHE A 207 5.04 4.89 -20.47
N THR A 208 4.99 4.06 -21.51
CA THR A 208 4.27 2.76 -21.48
C THR A 208 5.19 1.58 -21.73
N GLU A 209 6.36 1.84 -22.30
CA GLU A 209 7.41 0.89 -22.57
C GLU A 209 8.30 0.63 -21.33
N PRO A 210 8.84 -0.59 -21.18
CA PRO A 210 9.86 -0.85 -20.17
C PRO A 210 11.17 -0.19 -20.56
N ASP A 211 11.92 0.26 -19.56
CA ASP A 211 13.30 0.78 -19.69
C ASP A 211 13.42 1.88 -20.77
N PRO A 212 12.67 3.00 -20.65
CA PRO A 212 12.68 4.07 -21.65
C PRO A 212 14.10 4.64 -21.85
N PRO A 213 14.50 4.98 -23.09
CA PRO A 213 15.84 5.48 -23.38
C PRO A 213 16.21 6.71 -22.53
N LYS A 214 17.44 6.74 -22.00
CA LYS A 214 17.93 7.82 -21.12
C LYS A 214 17.76 9.20 -21.74
N GLU A 215 18.06 9.34 -23.04
CA GLU A 215 17.90 10.59 -23.80
C GLU A 215 16.46 11.13 -23.75
N ARG A 216 15.45 10.25 -23.76
CA ARG A 216 14.04 10.65 -23.66
C ARG A 216 13.66 11.12 -22.26
N ILE A 217 14.33 10.59 -21.23
CA ILE A 217 14.15 11.05 -19.84
C ILE A 217 14.84 12.40 -19.66
N GLU A 218 16.08 12.53 -20.13
CA GLU A 218 16.86 13.77 -20.06
C GLU A 218 16.20 14.91 -20.86
N GLY A 219 15.53 14.60 -21.98
CA GLY A 219 14.79 15.58 -22.78
C GLY A 219 13.52 16.16 -22.13
N ILE A 220 13.04 15.61 -21.00
CA ILE A 220 11.83 16.11 -20.32
C ILE A 220 12.01 17.55 -19.84
N GLU A 221 13.17 17.88 -19.29
CA GLU A 221 13.44 19.24 -18.79
C GLU A 221 13.53 20.27 -19.93
N THR A 222 14.09 19.87 -21.07
CA THR A 222 14.13 20.72 -22.27
C THR A 222 12.71 21.01 -22.75
N LYS A 223 11.88 19.96 -22.92
CA LYS A 223 10.47 20.12 -23.32
C LYS A 223 9.66 20.94 -22.32
N ARG A 224 9.88 20.74 -21.02
CA ARG A 224 9.25 21.55 -19.96
C ARG A 224 9.51 23.04 -20.18
N LYS A 225 10.78 23.41 -20.45
CA LYS A 225 11.18 24.81 -20.70
C LYS A 225 10.57 25.34 -22.00
N GLU A 226 10.60 24.57 -23.08
CA GLU A 226 9.99 24.93 -24.38
C GLU A 226 8.49 25.19 -24.25
N CYS A 227 7.79 24.42 -23.43
CA CYS A 227 6.37 24.59 -23.16
C CYS A 227 6.04 25.64 -22.07
N GLY A 228 7.03 26.37 -21.54
CA GLY A 228 6.83 27.38 -20.50
C GLY A 228 6.24 26.83 -19.19
N CYS A 229 6.52 25.57 -18.85
CA CYS A 229 6.00 24.91 -17.66
C CYS A 229 6.94 25.09 -16.46
N SER A 230 6.38 25.35 -15.28
CA SER A 230 7.16 25.54 -14.05
C SER A 230 7.70 24.22 -13.50
N ASN A 231 6.96 23.12 -13.69
CA ASN A 231 7.27 21.79 -13.16
C ASN A 231 7.24 20.72 -14.26
N SER A 232 7.91 19.60 -14.00
CA SER A 232 7.85 18.38 -14.79
C SER A 232 7.38 17.22 -13.92
N LEU A 233 6.68 16.26 -14.53
CA LEU A 233 6.29 15.00 -13.92
C LEU A 233 6.52 13.88 -14.93
N LEU A 234 7.18 12.81 -14.53
CA LEU A 234 7.27 11.58 -15.30
C LEU A 234 6.28 10.57 -14.71
N VAL A 235 5.38 10.08 -15.54
CA VAL A 235 4.48 8.98 -15.17
C VAL A 235 4.81 7.77 -16.03
N SER A 236 5.00 6.59 -15.45
CA SER A 236 5.42 5.41 -16.20
C SER A 236 4.66 4.15 -15.83
N TYR A 237 4.31 3.36 -16.84
CA TYR A 237 3.65 2.06 -16.65
C TYR A 237 4.58 1.05 -15.95
N TYR A 238 5.84 1.06 -16.35
CA TYR A 238 6.93 0.26 -15.78
C TYR A 238 7.79 1.12 -14.86
N PRO A 239 8.49 0.53 -13.88
CA PRO A 239 9.47 1.25 -13.07
C PRO A 239 10.54 1.89 -13.94
N VAL A 240 10.92 3.12 -13.60
CA VAL A 240 11.97 3.87 -14.29
C VAL A 240 13.00 4.28 -13.25
N ASP A 241 14.27 3.96 -13.52
CA ASP A 241 15.38 4.48 -12.73
C ASP A 241 15.85 5.80 -13.33
N ILE A 242 15.60 6.89 -12.59
CA ILE A 242 16.01 8.24 -12.99
C ILE A 242 17.28 8.71 -12.23
N GLY A 243 17.89 7.86 -11.40
CA GLY A 243 18.99 8.25 -10.52
C GLY A 243 18.60 9.38 -9.56
N THR A 244 19.51 10.32 -9.31
CA THR A 244 19.31 11.48 -8.42
C THR A 244 18.61 12.68 -9.09
N GLY A 245 17.81 12.43 -10.14
CA GLY A 245 17.17 13.46 -10.94
C GLY A 245 16.20 14.37 -10.15
N LYS A 246 15.99 15.59 -10.67
CA LYS A 246 15.05 16.61 -10.13
C LYS A 246 13.60 16.42 -10.58
N ILE A 247 13.29 15.35 -11.32
CA ILE A 247 11.96 15.12 -11.90
C ILE A 247 11.18 14.20 -10.96
N ASP A 248 9.96 14.61 -10.60
CA ASP A 248 9.07 13.73 -9.84
C ASP A 248 8.64 12.54 -10.71
N VAL A 249 8.68 11.34 -10.13
CA VAL A 249 8.31 10.09 -10.83
C VAL A 249 7.15 9.43 -10.12
N ILE A 250 6.15 9.01 -10.91
CA ILE A 250 5.07 8.13 -10.48
C ILE A 250 5.09 6.92 -11.40
N ASP A 251 5.37 5.74 -10.84
CA ASP A 251 5.37 4.50 -11.61
C ASP A 251 4.11 3.65 -11.41
N GLY A 252 4.03 2.51 -12.10
CA GLY A 252 2.91 1.59 -11.99
C GLY A 252 2.71 1.01 -10.58
N TYR A 253 3.75 0.91 -9.74
CA TYR A 253 3.58 0.52 -8.34
C TYR A 253 2.88 1.63 -7.55
N ASP A 254 3.30 2.87 -7.75
CA ASP A 254 2.68 4.03 -7.09
C ASP A 254 1.20 4.15 -7.45
N ILE A 255 0.85 3.91 -8.72
CA ILE A 255 -0.54 3.90 -9.19
C ILE A 255 -1.36 2.79 -8.52
N GLU A 256 -0.85 1.55 -8.44
CA GLU A 256 -1.50 0.44 -7.72
C GLU A 256 -1.65 0.73 -6.22
N ASN A 257 -0.74 1.51 -5.64
CA ASN A 257 -0.83 1.95 -4.26
C ASN A 257 -1.91 3.04 -4.11
N PHE A 258 -1.86 4.10 -4.93
CA PHE A 258 -2.78 5.23 -4.88
C PHE A 258 -4.25 4.82 -5.08
N PHE A 259 -4.52 3.95 -6.04
CA PHE A 259 -5.88 3.60 -6.46
C PHE A 259 -6.27 2.14 -6.20
N TYR A 260 -5.63 1.49 -5.23
CA TYR A 260 -5.98 0.13 -4.81
C TYR A 260 -7.51 -0.08 -4.74
N PRO A 261 -8.07 -1.16 -5.31
CA PRO A 261 -7.41 -2.37 -5.80
C PRO A 261 -7.04 -2.41 -7.28
N VAL A 262 -6.77 -1.27 -7.91
CA VAL A 262 -6.35 -1.23 -9.32
C VAL A 262 -5.12 -2.12 -9.55
N ARG A 263 -5.06 -2.75 -10.72
CA ARG A 263 -3.94 -3.62 -11.11
C ARG A 263 -3.38 -3.23 -12.47
N MET A 264 -2.05 -3.23 -12.57
CA MET A 264 -1.37 -3.05 -13.84
C MET A 264 -1.13 -4.43 -14.48
N MET A 265 -1.63 -4.60 -15.70
CA MET A 265 -1.52 -5.82 -16.52
C MET A 265 -0.18 -5.89 -17.26
N ARG A 266 0.87 -6.34 -16.57
CA ARG A 266 2.24 -6.27 -17.10
C ARG A 266 2.56 -7.46 -18.00
N LYS A 267 3.06 -7.19 -19.21
CA LYS A 267 3.56 -8.23 -20.13
C LYS A 267 4.95 -8.74 -19.71
N LYS A 268 5.79 -7.84 -19.20
CA LYS A 268 7.10 -8.14 -18.59
C LYS A 268 7.08 -7.87 -17.10
N TYR A 269 7.97 -8.52 -16.35
CA TYR A 269 8.16 -8.25 -14.92
C TYR A 269 6.87 -8.47 -14.08
N ALA A 270 5.98 -9.36 -14.52
CA ALA A 270 4.67 -9.54 -13.90
C ALA A 270 4.78 -10.04 -12.45
N GLY A 271 5.57 -11.08 -12.21
CA GLY A 271 5.84 -11.55 -10.87
C GLY A 271 6.72 -12.78 -10.77
N ILE A 272 6.91 -13.23 -9.53
CA ILE A 272 7.64 -14.43 -9.16
C ILE A 272 6.83 -15.23 -8.13
N ILE A 273 6.93 -16.55 -8.21
CA ILE A 273 6.51 -17.46 -7.14
C ILE A 273 7.76 -17.86 -6.40
N ALA A 274 7.83 -17.58 -5.11
CA ALA A 274 9.00 -17.87 -4.29
C ALA A 274 8.65 -18.82 -3.14
N PRO A 275 9.44 -19.89 -2.95
CA PRO A 275 9.29 -20.77 -1.80
C PRO A 275 9.76 -20.07 -0.54
N VAL A 276 8.97 -20.20 0.51
CA VAL A 276 9.18 -19.62 1.84
C VAL A 276 8.98 -20.72 2.88
N LYS A 277 9.87 -20.80 3.88
CA LYS A 277 9.68 -21.73 5.00
C LYS A 277 8.47 -21.29 5.83
N PRO A 278 7.66 -22.22 6.39
CA PRO A 278 6.50 -21.89 7.21
C PRO A 278 6.78 -20.84 8.30
N VAL A 279 7.88 -21.02 9.05
CA VAL A 279 8.28 -20.09 10.12
C VAL A 279 8.44 -18.63 9.65
N TYR A 280 8.89 -18.43 8.41
CA TYR A 280 9.02 -17.07 7.84
C TYR A 280 7.72 -16.61 7.21
N ALA A 281 6.97 -17.51 6.59
CA ALA A 281 5.66 -17.19 6.02
C ALA A 281 4.72 -16.67 7.12
N ASP A 282 4.75 -17.28 8.30
CA ASP A 282 4.01 -16.83 9.47
C ASP A 282 4.37 -15.38 9.84
N GLN A 283 5.66 -15.08 9.89
CA GLN A 283 6.15 -13.73 10.22
C GLN A 283 5.89 -12.68 9.13
N LEU A 284 5.78 -13.09 7.86
CA LEU A 284 5.61 -12.21 6.71
C LEU A 284 4.14 -12.02 6.31
N LEU A 285 3.25 -12.97 6.57
CA LEU A 285 1.90 -12.97 6.00
C LEU A 285 0.78 -12.90 7.03
N TYR A 286 1.04 -13.20 8.30
CA TYR A 286 -0.05 -13.27 9.26
C TYR A 286 -0.36 -11.92 9.89
N ASP A 287 -1.65 -11.60 9.85
CA ASP A 287 -2.32 -10.53 10.57
C ASP A 287 -2.03 -10.65 12.07
N GLY A 288 -1.07 -9.86 12.56
CA GLY A 288 -0.82 -9.67 13.99
C GLY A 288 0.15 -10.66 14.64
N THR A 289 0.39 -11.87 14.14
CA THR A 289 1.27 -12.83 14.85
C THR A 289 2.77 -12.64 14.57
N GLN A 290 3.26 -11.40 14.50
CA GLN A 290 4.67 -11.11 14.80
C GLN A 290 4.90 -11.22 16.32
N ALA A 291 4.69 -12.42 16.84
CA ALA A 291 5.00 -12.79 18.22
C ALA A 291 6.52 -12.97 18.34
N LEU A 292 7.20 -11.85 18.53
CA LEU A 292 8.39 -11.69 19.37
C LEU A 292 8.79 -10.22 19.25
N LEU A 293 8.00 -9.33 19.88
CA LEU A 293 8.57 -8.09 20.41
C LEU A 293 9.55 -8.56 21.48
N SER A 294 10.80 -8.80 21.10
CA SER A 294 11.83 -9.05 22.11
C SER A 294 11.86 -7.82 23.04
N PRO A 295 12.12 -7.97 24.35
CA PRO A 295 12.19 -6.84 25.29
C PRO A 295 13.14 -5.71 24.85
N HIS A 296 14.07 -6.02 23.92
CA HIS A 296 15.02 -5.10 23.31
C HIS A 296 14.66 -4.63 21.89
N LYS A 297 13.48 -4.99 21.34
CA LYS A 297 13.05 -4.72 19.96
C LYS A 297 11.64 -4.10 19.93
N LYS A 298 11.57 -2.76 19.94
CA LYS A 298 10.34 -1.96 19.99
C LYS A 298 9.68 -1.66 18.62
N SER A 299 9.75 -2.55 17.62
CA SER A 299 9.09 -2.27 16.33
C SER A 299 8.62 -3.52 15.59
N LEU A 300 7.39 -3.50 15.08
CA LEU A 300 6.93 -4.47 14.07
C LEU A 300 7.69 -4.21 12.78
N ARG A 301 7.99 -5.30 12.10
CA ARG A 301 8.75 -5.26 10.84
C ARG A 301 7.90 -4.56 9.80
N ARG A 302 8.21 -3.31 9.47
CA ARG A 302 7.46 -2.54 8.44
C ARG A 302 7.75 -3.07 7.02
N ASP A 303 8.99 -3.48 6.77
CA ASP A 303 9.42 -3.94 5.44
C ASP A 303 9.57 -5.47 5.45
N LYS A 304 8.85 -6.16 4.56
CA LYS A 304 8.96 -7.62 4.41
C LYS A 304 10.10 -7.91 3.45
N VAL A 305 11.26 -8.27 3.99
CA VAL A 305 12.48 -8.43 3.17
C VAL A 305 12.74 -9.89 2.86
N PHE A 306 12.88 -10.21 1.57
CA PHE A 306 13.21 -11.54 1.08
C PHE A 306 14.58 -11.52 0.38
N TYR A 307 15.50 -12.37 0.83
CA TYR A 307 16.87 -12.43 0.33
C TYR A 307 17.04 -13.52 -0.73
N LYS A 308 17.81 -13.24 -1.78
CA LYS A 308 18.11 -14.13 -2.89
C LYS A 308 19.52 -13.90 -3.42
N TYR A 309 19.98 -14.84 -4.24
CA TYR A 309 21.22 -14.69 -5.00
C TYR A 309 21.05 -13.61 -6.10
N PRO A 310 22.02 -12.69 -6.30
CA PRO A 310 21.86 -11.51 -7.17
C PRO A 310 21.55 -11.79 -8.65
N SER A 311 22.21 -12.78 -9.26
CA SER A 311 22.08 -12.99 -10.71
C SER A 311 20.77 -13.66 -11.14
N ALA A 312 20.07 -14.30 -10.21
CA ALA A 312 18.95 -15.18 -10.52
C ALA A 312 17.66 -14.44 -10.91
N TYR A 313 17.56 -13.13 -10.65
CA TYR A 313 16.31 -12.38 -10.75
C TYR A 313 16.46 -11.00 -11.40
N ARG A 314 17.31 -10.91 -12.43
CA ARG A 314 17.51 -9.66 -13.19
C ARG A 314 16.26 -9.10 -13.86
N GLU A 315 15.18 -9.88 -13.95
CA GLU A 315 13.89 -9.46 -14.52
C GLU A 315 12.85 -9.10 -13.44
N VAL A 316 13.22 -9.12 -12.16
CA VAL A 316 12.32 -8.67 -11.10
C VAL A 316 12.54 -7.19 -10.86
N ARG A 317 11.45 -6.42 -10.79
CA ARG A 317 11.46 -4.97 -10.62
C ARG A 317 10.45 -4.55 -9.56
N ARG A 318 10.47 -3.26 -9.20
CA ARG A 318 9.39 -2.63 -8.44
C ARG A 318 8.04 -2.87 -9.14
N GLY A 319 6.96 -3.03 -8.38
CA GLY A 319 5.63 -3.35 -8.89
C GLY A 319 5.40 -4.81 -9.30
N SER A 320 6.46 -5.61 -9.47
CA SER A 320 6.32 -7.06 -9.69
C SER A 320 5.59 -7.71 -8.52
N THR A 321 4.77 -8.71 -8.83
CA THR A 321 4.03 -9.48 -7.82
C THR A 321 4.95 -10.53 -7.19
N PHE A 322 5.05 -10.56 -5.87
CA PHE A 322 5.73 -11.61 -5.12
C PHE A 322 4.69 -12.58 -4.57
N VAL A 323 4.64 -13.80 -5.09
CA VAL A 323 3.71 -14.84 -4.64
C VAL A 323 4.40 -15.75 -3.63
N PHE A 324 3.79 -15.91 -2.47
CA PHE A 324 4.34 -16.69 -1.37
C PHE A 324 3.87 -18.14 -1.45
N TYR A 325 4.77 -19.02 -1.90
CA TYR A 325 4.57 -20.47 -1.79
C TYR A 325 5.19 -20.96 -0.49
N VAL A 326 4.41 -21.57 0.39
CA VAL A 326 4.93 -22.11 1.66
C VAL A 326 5.27 -23.58 1.49
N SER A 327 6.48 -23.94 1.89
CA SER A 327 6.98 -25.32 1.84
C SER A 327 6.26 -26.24 2.85
N ASP A 328 6.75 -27.47 2.99
CA ASP A 328 6.22 -28.43 3.97
C ASP A 328 6.16 -27.84 5.39
N PRO A 329 5.07 -28.08 6.16
CA PRO A 329 3.92 -28.95 5.85
C PRO A 329 2.78 -28.28 5.07
N VAL A 330 2.84 -26.97 4.82
CA VAL A 330 1.73 -26.21 4.21
C VAL A 330 1.53 -26.58 2.73
N LYS A 331 2.63 -26.67 1.96
CA LYS A 331 2.66 -27.08 0.53
C LYS A 331 1.62 -26.37 -0.36
N GLY A 332 1.65 -25.03 -0.37
CA GLY A 332 0.74 -24.26 -1.20
C GLY A 332 1.01 -22.76 -1.22
N ILE A 333 0.38 -22.05 -2.16
CA ILE A 333 0.36 -20.59 -2.18
C ILE A 333 -0.70 -20.09 -1.20
N ILE A 334 -0.34 -19.10 -0.37
CA ILE A 334 -1.25 -18.55 0.66
C ILE A 334 -1.44 -17.04 0.58
N GLY A 335 -0.76 -16.36 -0.34
CA GLY A 335 -0.89 -14.92 -0.52
C GLY A 335 0.07 -14.35 -1.57
N GLU A 336 -0.06 -13.05 -1.78
CA GLU A 336 0.82 -12.25 -2.63
C GLU A 336 1.20 -10.93 -1.97
N GLY A 337 2.24 -10.27 -2.49
CA GLY A 337 2.60 -8.91 -2.16
C GLY A 337 3.16 -8.20 -3.39
N LYS A 338 3.44 -6.90 -3.25
CA LYS A 338 4.06 -6.11 -4.31
C LYS A 338 5.48 -5.76 -3.96
N ILE A 339 6.41 -5.98 -4.88
CA ILE A 339 7.80 -5.61 -4.67
C ILE A 339 7.88 -4.08 -4.73
N GLU A 340 8.17 -3.46 -3.59
CA GLU A 340 8.34 -2.01 -3.47
C GLU A 340 9.74 -1.61 -3.92
N ARG A 341 10.76 -2.37 -3.50
CA ARG A 341 12.16 -2.10 -3.82
C ARG A 341 12.93 -3.38 -4.08
N VAL A 342 13.92 -3.25 -4.96
CA VAL A 342 14.91 -4.28 -5.28
C VAL A 342 16.27 -3.69 -4.96
N VAL A 343 17.01 -4.30 -4.04
CA VAL A 343 18.30 -3.76 -3.58
C VAL A 343 19.36 -4.86 -3.68
N ILE A 344 20.50 -4.52 -4.27
CA ILE A 344 21.68 -5.40 -4.28
C ILE A 344 22.77 -4.71 -3.48
N ASP A 345 23.17 -5.32 -2.37
CA ASP A 345 24.28 -4.81 -1.57
C ASP A 345 24.97 -5.94 -0.79
N THR A 346 25.95 -5.63 0.07
CA THR A 346 26.60 -6.61 0.94
C THR A 346 25.61 -7.18 1.97
N PRO A 347 25.81 -8.43 2.43
CA PRO A 347 25.02 -9.00 3.52
C PRO A 347 24.94 -8.09 4.74
N GLU A 348 26.05 -7.48 5.14
CA GLU A 348 26.15 -6.58 6.29
C GLU A 348 25.31 -5.32 6.07
N ASN A 349 25.48 -4.61 4.96
CA ASN A 349 24.72 -3.38 4.69
C ASN A 349 23.21 -3.65 4.59
N LEU A 350 22.82 -4.75 3.94
CA LEU A 350 21.41 -5.13 3.85
C LEU A 350 20.88 -5.59 5.20
N TYR A 351 21.68 -6.31 5.98
CA TYR A 351 21.30 -6.70 7.32
C TYR A 351 21.13 -5.43 8.15
N ASP A 352 22.12 -4.57 8.34
CA ASP A 352 22.01 -3.33 9.14
C ASP A 352 20.84 -2.43 8.70
N LYS A 353 20.68 -2.23 7.39
CA LYS A 353 19.58 -1.41 6.82
C LYS A 353 18.20 -1.99 7.09
N TYR A 354 18.10 -3.31 7.14
CA TYR A 354 16.85 -4.05 7.32
C TYR A 354 16.85 -4.91 8.59
N GLU A 355 17.73 -4.64 9.57
CA GLU A 355 18.05 -5.59 10.66
C GLU A 355 16.83 -5.77 11.56
N GLN A 356 16.12 -4.66 11.74
CA GLN A 356 14.86 -4.58 12.45
C GLN A 356 13.65 -5.07 11.63
N LYS A 357 13.87 -5.56 10.40
CA LYS A 357 12.83 -5.75 9.37
C LYS A 357 12.88 -7.11 8.66
N GLY A 358 14.04 -7.76 8.56
CA GLY A 358 14.20 -9.09 7.97
C GLY A 358 13.82 -10.24 8.91
N VAL A 359 13.49 -11.40 8.33
CA VAL A 359 13.22 -12.65 9.08
C VAL A 359 14.46 -13.50 9.33
N LEU A 360 15.55 -13.20 8.63
CA LEU A 360 16.79 -13.98 8.62
C LEU A 360 17.85 -13.33 9.51
N SER A 361 18.63 -14.16 10.20
CA SER A 361 19.88 -13.74 10.84
C SER A 361 20.94 -13.35 9.80
N LEU A 362 21.92 -12.53 10.19
CA LEU A 362 23.05 -12.20 9.31
C LEU A 362 23.74 -13.44 8.75
N LYS A 363 23.89 -14.50 9.56
CA LYS A 363 24.46 -15.79 9.12
C LYS A 363 23.65 -16.40 7.98
N GLU A 364 22.32 -16.38 8.07
CA GLU A 364 21.43 -16.87 7.02
C GLU A 364 21.47 -15.96 5.79
N VAL A 365 21.50 -14.64 5.95
CA VAL A 365 21.63 -13.70 4.81
C VAL A 365 22.92 -13.97 4.02
N LYS A 366 24.03 -14.21 4.71
CA LYS A 366 25.33 -14.56 4.08
C LYS A 366 25.27 -15.84 3.22
N THR A 367 24.34 -16.76 3.49
CA THR A 367 24.20 -17.97 2.64
C THR A 367 23.69 -17.67 1.23
N TYR A 368 23.11 -16.48 1.00
CA TYR A 368 22.67 -16.02 -0.30
C TYR A 368 23.70 -15.15 -1.03
N ALA A 369 24.86 -14.90 -0.42
CA ALA A 369 25.88 -14.03 -0.98
C ALA A 369 26.53 -14.69 -2.20
N ASP A 370 26.74 -13.87 -3.23
CA ASP A 370 27.57 -14.25 -4.37
C ASP A 370 29.03 -14.35 -3.91
N THR A 371 29.61 -15.54 -4.09
CA THR A 371 30.97 -15.86 -3.67
C THR A 371 32.02 -14.98 -4.35
N LYS A 372 31.71 -14.36 -5.50
CA LYS A 372 32.66 -13.53 -6.26
C LYS A 372 32.72 -12.07 -5.79
N ASN A 373 31.58 -11.47 -5.44
CA ASN A 373 31.48 -10.03 -5.15
C ASN A 373 30.88 -9.74 -3.76
N ASN A 374 30.57 -10.77 -2.98
CA ASN A 374 29.91 -10.69 -1.67
C ASN A 374 28.64 -9.82 -1.70
N LYS A 375 27.82 -9.95 -2.76
CA LYS A 375 26.54 -9.24 -2.88
C LYS A 375 25.36 -10.20 -2.69
N VAL A 376 24.29 -9.67 -2.11
CA VAL A 376 22.99 -10.34 -1.93
C VAL A 376 21.92 -9.45 -2.56
N LEU A 377 20.86 -10.07 -3.07
CA LEU A 377 19.66 -9.38 -3.53
C LEU A 377 18.59 -9.42 -2.46
N ALA A 378 18.02 -8.27 -2.14
CA ALA A 378 16.88 -8.11 -1.25
C ALA A 378 15.66 -7.58 -2.02
N PHE A 379 14.55 -8.30 -1.93
CA PHE A 379 13.24 -7.80 -2.29
C PHE A 379 12.57 -7.22 -1.06
N VAL A 380 12.27 -5.93 -1.08
CA VAL A 380 11.39 -5.30 -0.10
C VAL A 380 9.97 -5.41 -0.64
N ILE A 381 9.14 -6.17 0.07
CA ILE A 381 7.76 -6.44 -0.31
C ILE A 381 6.86 -5.50 0.50
N GLY A 382 6.20 -4.59 -0.21
CA GLY A 382 5.12 -3.78 0.32
C GLY A 382 3.78 -4.47 0.09
N LYS A 383 2.76 -4.05 0.85
CA LYS A 383 1.35 -4.39 0.64
C LYS A 383 1.09 -5.87 0.37
N VAL A 384 0.90 -6.61 1.44
CA VAL A 384 0.69 -8.05 1.37
C VAL A 384 -0.79 -8.36 1.52
N THR A 385 -1.27 -9.24 0.67
CA THR A 385 -2.63 -9.75 0.70
C THR A 385 -2.59 -11.25 0.93
N LYS A 386 -3.20 -11.70 2.03
CA LYS A 386 -3.43 -13.11 2.29
C LYS A 386 -4.63 -13.60 1.47
N TYR A 387 -4.53 -14.80 0.94
CA TYR A 387 -5.64 -15.43 0.24
C TYR A 387 -6.61 -16.07 1.23
N PRO A 388 -7.93 -15.87 1.05
CA PRO A 388 -8.93 -16.65 1.77
C PRO A 388 -8.69 -18.16 1.69
N GLU A 389 -8.28 -18.64 0.52
CA GLU A 389 -8.05 -20.05 0.26
C GLU A 389 -6.57 -20.33 -0.07
N LYS A 390 -6.02 -21.38 0.56
CA LYS A 390 -4.71 -21.92 0.17
C LYS A 390 -4.85 -22.61 -1.17
N ILE A 391 -3.90 -22.39 -2.08
CA ILE A 391 -3.81 -23.09 -3.37
C ILE A 391 -2.77 -24.22 -3.24
N PRO A 392 -3.19 -25.50 -3.19
CA PRO A 392 -2.26 -26.61 -2.97
C PRO A 392 -1.38 -26.90 -4.19
N ILE A 393 -0.18 -27.49 -3.97
CA ILE A 393 0.81 -27.74 -5.03
C ILE A 393 0.28 -28.52 -6.25
N ASN A 394 -0.60 -29.52 -6.04
CA ASN A 394 -1.20 -30.28 -7.13
C ASN A 394 -2.11 -29.41 -8.02
N VAL A 395 -2.80 -28.43 -7.43
CA VAL A 395 -3.59 -27.44 -8.18
C VAL A 395 -2.68 -26.50 -8.97
N ILE A 396 -1.55 -26.07 -8.37
CA ILE A 396 -0.56 -25.24 -9.07
C ILE A 396 -0.05 -25.95 -10.31
N ARG A 397 0.40 -27.21 -10.18
CA ARG A 397 0.93 -27.99 -11.30
C ARG A 397 -0.14 -28.34 -12.35
N SER A 398 -1.37 -28.61 -11.95
CA SER A 398 -2.41 -28.98 -12.94
C SER A 398 -3.04 -27.78 -13.66
N LYS A 399 -3.23 -26.63 -12.98
CA LYS A 399 -4.04 -25.52 -13.50
C LYS A 399 -3.29 -24.23 -13.78
N ILE A 400 -2.13 -24.02 -13.16
CA ILE A 400 -1.42 -22.73 -13.23
C ILE A 400 -0.11 -22.90 -14.00
N LYS A 401 0.79 -23.76 -13.50
CA LYS A 401 2.15 -23.91 -14.00
C LYS A 401 2.60 -25.38 -13.86
N PRO A 402 2.42 -26.22 -14.90
CA PRO A 402 2.83 -27.63 -14.87
C PRO A 402 4.30 -27.89 -14.53
N SER A 403 5.19 -26.99 -14.94
CA SER A 403 6.62 -27.04 -14.64
C SER A 403 6.99 -26.51 -13.25
N PHE A 404 6.03 -26.26 -12.35
CA PHE A 404 6.31 -25.68 -11.05
C PHE A 404 7.15 -26.62 -10.16
N ASP A 405 8.34 -26.14 -9.80
CA ASP A 405 9.26 -26.76 -8.86
C ASP A 405 9.33 -25.92 -7.56
N PRO A 406 8.89 -26.47 -6.41
CA PRO A 406 8.92 -25.77 -5.13
C PRO A 406 10.33 -25.60 -4.53
N GLN A 407 11.38 -26.16 -5.13
CA GLN A 407 12.77 -26.01 -4.62
C GLN A 407 13.37 -24.64 -4.98
N GLY A 408 12.94 -24.03 -6.09
CA GLY A 408 13.40 -22.73 -6.55
C GLY A 408 12.27 -21.72 -6.66
N SER A 409 12.62 -20.44 -6.82
CA SER A 409 11.62 -19.48 -7.31
C SER A 409 11.48 -19.60 -8.82
N CYS A 410 10.30 -19.31 -9.34
CA CYS A 410 10.06 -19.25 -10.78
C CYS A 410 9.31 -17.98 -11.15
N PHE A 411 9.49 -17.51 -12.39
CA PHE A 411 8.70 -16.40 -12.93
C PHE A 411 7.24 -16.81 -13.16
N ALA A 412 6.35 -15.86 -12.93
CA ALA A 412 4.93 -15.95 -13.21
C ALA A 412 4.52 -14.84 -14.18
N SER A 413 3.88 -15.25 -15.28
CA SER A 413 3.18 -14.38 -16.22
C SER A 413 1.91 -13.78 -15.59
N GLN A 414 1.40 -12.70 -16.19
CA GLN A 414 0.16 -12.09 -15.71
C GLN A 414 -1.03 -13.08 -15.74
N LYS A 415 -1.09 -13.96 -16.74
CA LYS A 415 -2.12 -15.01 -16.85
C LYS A 415 -2.05 -15.99 -15.67
N GLU A 416 -0.85 -16.43 -15.29
CA GLU A 416 -0.65 -17.30 -14.13
C GLU A 416 -1.03 -16.59 -12.83
N LEU A 417 -0.66 -15.31 -12.66
CA LEU A 417 -1.04 -14.52 -11.47
C LEU A 417 -2.55 -14.34 -11.33
N ASP A 418 -3.25 -14.07 -12.43
CA ASP A 418 -4.71 -13.94 -12.43
C ASP A 418 -5.40 -15.27 -12.07
N ALA A 419 -4.88 -16.40 -12.58
CA ALA A 419 -5.36 -17.72 -12.19
C ALA A 419 -5.13 -18.00 -10.70
N ILE A 420 -3.94 -17.65 -10.18
CA ILE A 420 -3.62 -17.75 -8.74
C ILE A 420 -4.63 -16.95 -7.92
N ARG A 421 -4.88 -15.68 -8.23
CA ARG A 421 -5.80 -14.83 -7.47
C ARG A 421 -7.24 -15.36 -7.48
N LYS A 422 -7.71 -15.81 -8.65
CA LYS A 422 -9.04 -16.42 -8.79
C LYS A 422 -9.17 -17.67 -7.91
N LEU A 423 -8.18 -18.55 -7.94
CA LEU A 423 -8.15 -19.78 -7.13
C LEU A 423 -7.92 -19.51 -5.64
N GLY A 424 -7.26 -18.42 -5.28
CA GLY A 424 -7.07 -17.99 -3.90
C GLY A 424 -8.29 -17.27 -3.31
N GLY A 425 -9.35 -17.04 -4.09
CA GLY A 425 -10.57 -16.35 -3.64
C GLY A 425 -10.50 -14.82 -3.65
N LEU A 426 -9.51 -14.21 -4.33
CA LEU A 426 -9.45 -12.76 -4.50
C LEU A 426 -10.23 -12.32 -5.74
N ASN A 427 -11.47 -11.86 -5.54
CA ASN A 427 -12.28 -11.26 -6.61
C ASN A 427 -12.51 -9.76 -6.38
N TYR A 428 -11.55 -8.95 -6.85
CA TYR A 428 -11.67 -7.49 -6.77
C TYR A 428 -12.44 -6.88 -7.94
N GLU A 429 -12.69 -7.60 -9.03
CA GLU A 429 -13.45 -7.03 -10.16
C GLU A 429 -14.91 -6.76 -9.75
N ARG A 430 -15.46 -5.62 -10.20
CA ARG A 430 -16.87 -5.26 -10.00
C ARG A 430 -17.70 -5.77 -11.16
#